data_AF-A0A7W9X6Y5-F1
#
_entry.id   AF-A0A7W9X6Y5-F1
#
_cell.length_a   1.000
_cell.length_b   1.000
_cell.length_c   1.000
_cell.angle_alpha   90.00
_cell.angle_beta   90.00
_cell.angle_gamma   90.00
#
_symmetry.space_group_name_H-M   'P 1'
#
loop_
_entity.id
_entity.type
_entity.pdbx_description
1 polymer ?
#
loop_
_entity_poly.entity_id
_entity_poly.type
_entity_poly.pdbx_seq_one_letter_code
_entity_poly.pdbx_strand_id
1 'polypeptide(L)'
;MKTNIILSIAIGGILFMTACKSKTSSSSTNSTATTNTNTVIKKDMADIKPTGPALSWAPDIKPQMQAVIEKLDSYGDKPIPTLSAVDARKNYTPTDAVMDLMKQYNIPMPVFNLDTMGKDIPVNGGSIHLSIFTPKTGNGPFPVIVYYHGGGFVIANINVYAEGAKTLADKVGSIVISVGYRLAPEHKFPTAHNDAYSAYGANLAQANLLIIS
;
A
#
# COMPACT_ATOMS: atom_id res chain seq x y z
N MET A 1 -6.36 -0.05 -65.64
CA MET A 1 -7.74 0.00 -66.17
C MET A 1 -8.69 0.00 -64.97
N LYS A 2 -9.44 1.11 -64.82
CA LYS A 2 -10.68 1.30 -64.03
C LYS A 2 -10.64 1.24 -62.49
N THR A 3 -10.53 2.44 -61.94
CA THR A 3 -11.14 3.03 -60.73
C THR A 3 -12.52 2.50 -60.37
N ASN A 4 -12.87 2.46 -59.07
CA ASN A 4 -14.23 2.78 -58.60
C ASN A 4 -14.22 3.43 -57.21
N ILE A 5 -14.81 4.62 -57.17
CA ILE A 5 -15.15 5.50 -56.05
C ILE A 5 -16.63 5.26 -55.74
N ILE A 6 -17.03 5.08 -54.47
CA ILE A 6 -18.36 5.50 -54.01
C ILE A 6 -18.25 6.16 -52.65
N LEU A 7 -18.73 7.41 -52.65
CA LEU A 7 -18.93 8.38 -51.59
C LEU A 7 -20.32 8.18 -50.98
N SER A 8 -20.47 8.25 -49.65
CA SER A 8 -21.77 8.51 -49.02
C SER A 8 -21.60 9.41 -47.79
N ILE A 9 -22.35 10.51 -47.82
CA ILE A 9 -22.46 11.62 -46.87
C ILE A 9 -23.79 11.48 -46.11
N ALA A 10 -23.79 11.75 -44.79
CA ALA A 10 -24.93 12.28 -44.00
C ALA A 10 -24.38 12.62 -42.59
N ILE A 11 -24.23 13.90 -42.16
CA ILE A 11 -25.26 14.82 -41.61
C ILE A 11 -26.06 14.10 -40.50
N GLY A 12 -26.15 14.52 -39.23
CA GLY A 12 -25.86 15.76 -38.52
C GLY A 12 -26.73 15.70 -37.24
N GLY A 13 -26.29 16.31 -36.12
CA GLY A 13 -27.11 16.31 -34.91
C GLY A 13 -26.38 16.72 -33.64
N ILE A 14 -26.07 18.01 -33.52
CA ILE A 14 -25.72 18.66 -32.26
C ILE A 14 -27.02 18.89 -31.47
N LEU A 15 -27.06 18.45 -30.21
CA LEU A 15 -28.06 18.93 -29.26
C LEU A 15 -27.41 19.19 -27.89
N PHE A 16 -27.04 20.45 -27.68
CA PHE A 16 -26.84 21.06 -26.38
C PHE A 16 -28.21 21.41 -25.79
N MET A 17 -28.46 21.11 -24.50
CA MET A 17 -29.36 21.93 -23.68
C MET A 17 -28.97 21.90 -22.20
N THR A 18 -29.12 23.08 -21.59
CA THR A 18 -28.66 23.51 -20.28
C THR A 18 -29.85 23.67 -19.32
N ALA A 19 -29.64 23.31 -18.06
CA ALA A 19 -30.24 23.78 -16.80
C ALA A 19 -31.77 23.83 -16.58
N CYS A 20 -32.19 23.40 -15.39
CA CYS A 20 -33.01 24.25 -14.51
C CYS A 20 -32.88 23.84 -13.02
N LYS A 21 -32.78 24.86 -12.16
CA LYS A 21 -32.53 24.78 -10.71
C LYS A 21 -33.80 25.30 -10.03
N SER A 22 -34.55 24.47 -9.31
CA SER A 22 -35.75 24.90 -8.57
C SER A 22 -35.46 24.95 -7.07
N LYS A 23 -35.50 26.15 -6.50
CA LYS A 23 -35.66 26.41 -5.07
C LYS A 23 -37.12 26.16 -4.69
N THR A 24 -37.36 25.39 -3.63
CA THR A 24 -38.62 25.42 -2.89
C THR A 24 -38.32 25.59 -1.42
N SER A 25 -38.83 26.67 -0.84
CA SER A 25 -38.88 26.95 0.59
C SER A 25 -40.24 26.54 1.15
N SER A 26 -40.27 25.79 2.24
CA SER A 26 -41.39 25.81 3.19
C SER A 26 -40.94 25.34 4.58
N SER A 27 -41.48 26.02 5.58
CA SER A 27 -41.06 26.12 6.97
C SER A 27 -41.50 24.99 7.90
N SER A 28 -40.62 24.71 8.88
CA SER A 28 -40.82 24.35 10.29
C SER A 28 -41.96 23.41 10.74
N THR A 29 -41.57 22.28 11.32
CA THR A 29 -42.15 21.78 12.58
C THR A 29 -41.05 21.19 13.45
N ASN A 30 -40.95 21.67 14.70
CA ASN A 30 -40.02 21.20 15.71
C ASN A 30 -40.32 19.74 16.10
N SER A 31 -39.27 18.92 16.19
CA SER A 31 -39.26 17.76 17.06
C SER A 31 -37.87 17.60 17.63
N THR A 32 -37.80 17.80 18.96
CA THR A 32 -36.63 17.65 19.79
C THR A 32 -36.12 16.21 19.70
N ALA A 33 -35.01 16.02 19.00
CA ALA A 33 -34.17 14.83 19.11
C ALA A 33 -32.78 15.30 19.52
N THR A 34 -32.48 15.18 20.81
CA THR A 34 -31.14 15.36 21.36
C THR A 34 -30.26 14.22 20.85
N THR A 35 -29.66 14.39 19.68
CA THR A 35 -28.59 13.50 19.21
C THR A 35 -27.26 14.15 19.59
N ASN A 36 -26.64 13.62 20.65
CA ASN A 36 -25.24 13.86 20.96
C ASN A 36 -24.39 13.42 19.76
N THR A 37 -24.12 14.33 18.83
CA THR A 37 -23.06 14.13 17.84
C THR A 37 -21.74 14.45 18.53
N ASN A 38 -21.14 13.43 19.15
CA ASN A 38 -19.69 13.37 19.27
C ASN A 38 -19.14 13.24 17.85
N THR A 39 -19.11 14.35 17.12
CA THR A 39 -18.40 14.45 15.85
C THR A 39 -16.93 14.38 16.20
N VAL A 40 -16.38 13.16 16.19
CA VAL A 40 -14.94 12.96 16.20
C VAL A 40 -14.44 13.67 14.95
N ILE A 41 -13.87 14.86 15.12
CA ILE A 41 -13.23 15.61 14.04
C ILE A 41 -12.13 14.70 13.51
N LYS A 42 -12.34 14.08 12.35
CA LYS A 42 -11.31 13.32 11.66
C LYS A 42 -10.26 14.33 11.23
N LYS A 43 -9.08 14.18 11.80
CA LYS A 43 -7.95 15.05 11.52
C LYS A 43 -7.25 14.52 10.27
N ASP A 44 -6.90 15.39 9.34
CA ASP A 44 -6.29 15.00 8.07
C ASP A 44 -4.78 14.77 8.26
N MET A 45 -4.14 13.98 7.38
CA MET A 45 -2.68 13.79 7.40
C MET A 45 -1.90 15.11 7.33
N ALA A 46 -2.51 16.16 6.74
CA ALA A 46 -1.95 17.50 6.67
C ALA A 46 -1.74 18.15 8.05
N ASP A 47 -2.45 17.65 9.06
CA ASP A 47 -2.43 18.19 10.41
C ASP A 47 -1.41 17.53 11.33
N ILE A 48 -0.74 16.45 10.88
CA ILE A 48 0.43 15.91 11.58
C ILE A 48 1.55 16.94 11.46
N LYS A 49 2.00 17.46 12.60
CA LYS A 49 3.09 18.45 12.68
C LYS A 49 4.24 17.90 13.54
N PRO A 50 5.49 18.23 13.19
CA PRO A 50 6.63 17.95 14.06
C PRO A 50 6.55 18.81 15.33
N THR A 51 7.18 18.32 16.38
CA THR A 51 7.30 18.97 17.68
C THR A 51 8.63 19.72 17.83
N GLY A 52 9.67 19.26 17.13
CA GLY A 52 11.01 19.84 17.18
C GLY A 52 11.28 20.89 16.09
N PRO A 53 12.43 21.58 16.15
CA PRO A 53 12.89 22.44 15.07
C PRO A 53 13.19 21.65 13.80
N ALA A 54 13.25 22.32 12.65
CA ALA A 54 13.63 21.68 11.39
C ALA A 54 15.02 21.02 11.49
N LEU A 55 15.16 19.84 10.89
CA LEU A 55 16.40 19.07 10.91
C LEU A 55 17.48 19.76 10.05
N SER A 56 18.64 20.08 10.64
CA SER A 56 19.72 20.80 9.94
C SER A 56 20.27 20.04 8.73
N TRP A 57 20.26 18.71 8.77
CA TRP A 57 20.72 17.82 7.70
C TRP A 57 19.65 17.51 6.64
N ALA A 58 18.39 17.90 6.88
CA ALA A 58 17.28 17.72 5.94
C ALA A 58 16.34 18.93 5.97
N PRO A 59 16.79 20.11 5.49
CA PRO A 59 16.02 21.35 5.58
C PRO A 59 14.67 21.30 4.84
N ASP A 60 14.57 20.49 3.78
CA ASP A 60 13.36 20.38 2.94
C ASP A 60 12.48 19.16 3.28
N ILE A 61 12.72 18.52 4.43
CA ILE A 61 11.91 17.36 4.84
C ILE A 61 10.45 17.75 5.04
N LYS A 62 9.53 16.93 4.53
CA LYS A 62 8.10 17.17 4.73
C LYS A 62 7.78 17.13 6.24
N PRO A 63 6.94 18.03 6.78
CA PRO A 63 6.62 18.08 8.20
C PRO A 63 6.14 16.75 8.78
N GLN A 64 5.33 16.00 8.01
CA GLN A 64 4.83 14.68 8.44
C GLN A 64 5.95 13.64 8.57
N MET A 65 6.93 13.68 7.67
CA MET A 65 8.07 12.77 7.72
C MET A 65 8.97 13.10 8.91
N GLN A 66 9.18 14.39 9.21
CA GLN A 66 9.88 14.77 10.43
C GLN A 66 9.13 14.28 11.69
N ALA A 67 7.81 14.41 11.74
CA ALA A 67 7.02 13.88 12.85
C ALA A 67 7.17 12.35 13.03
N VAL A 68 7.25 11.59 11.92
CA VAL A 68 7.53 10.15 11.96
C VAL A 68 8.92 9.87 12.53
N ILE A 69 9.94 10.64 12.13
CA ILE A 69 11.31 10.51 12.65
C ILE A 69 11.34 10.81 14.15
N GLU A 70 10.73 11.91 14.59
CA GLU A 70 10.65 12.27 16.02
C GLU A 70 9.91 11.19 16.83
N LYS A 71 8.82 10.63 16.27
CA LYS A 71 8.08 9.55 16.91
C LYS A 71 8.93 8.28 17.00
N LEU A 72 9.66 7.93 15.95
CA LEU A 72 10.56 6.78 15.95
C LEU A 72 11.69 6.94 16.96
N ASP A 73 12.30 8.13 17.03
CA ASP A 73 13.36 8.46 18.00
C ASP A 73 12.84 8.40 19.45
N SER A 74 11.58 8.79 19.68
CA SER A 74 10.96 8.76 21.01
C SER A 74 10.87 7.37 21.65
N TYR A 75 10.98 6.29 20.88
CA TYR A 75 11.02 4.93 21.41
C TYR A 75 12.34 4.61 22.11
N GLY A 76 13.42 5.35 21.82
CA GLY A 76 14.72 5.17 22.48
C GLY A 76 15.42 3.86 22.14
N ASP A 77 15.13 3.28 20.97
CA ASP A 77 15.77 2.07 20.50
C ASP A 77 17.26 2.27 20.25
N LYS A 78 18.04 1.21 20.48
CA LYS A 78 19.48 1.24 20.22
C LYS A 78 19.75 1.22 18.72
N PRO A 79 20.81 1.91 18.23
CA PRO A 79 21.21 1.86 16.83
C PRO A 79 21.44 0.42 16.36
N ILE A 80 20.83 0.05 15.23
CA ILE A 80 20.88 -1.30 14.65
C ILE A 80 22.30 -1.90 14.60
N PRO A 81 23.37 -1.16 14.21
CA PRO A 81 24.72 -1.74 14.13
C PRO A 81 25.30 -2.19 15.49
N THR A 82 24.71 -1.77 16.61
CA THR A 82 25.15 -2.13 17.97
C THR A 82 24.44 -3.37 18.52
N LEU A 83 23.46 -3.91 17.78
CA LEU A 83 22.61 -5.01 18.21
C LEU A 83 22.95 -6.32 17.50
N SER A 84 22.58 -7.44 18.12
CA SER A 84 22.45 -8.71 17.40
C SER A 84 21.32 -8.62 16.38
N ALA A 85 21.33 -9.45 15.33
CA ALA A 85 20.24 -9.46 14.35
C ALA A 85 18.88 -9.80 14.98
N VAL A 86 18.87 -10.71 15.96
CA VAL A 86 17.66 -11.10 16.69
C VAL A 86 17.09 -9.92 17.49
N ASP A 87 17.95 -9.12 18.12
CA ASP A 87 17.50 -7.96 18.89
C ASP A 87 17.14 -6.77 18.00
N ALA A 88 17.89 -6.54 16.92
CA ALA A 88 17.56 -5.51 15.94
C ALA A 88 16.19 -5.70 15.30
N ARG A 89 15.74 -6.96 15.12
CA ARG A 89 14.38 -7.29 14.62
C ARG A 89 13.26 -6.94 15.61
N LYS A 90 13.58 -6.67 16.88
CA LYS A 90 12.61 -6.30 17.92
C LYS A 90 12.45 -4.79 18.08
N ASN A 91 13.37 -3.99 17.51
CA ASN A 91 13.23 -2.54 17.52
C ASN A 91 11.94 -2.13 16.80
N TYR A 92 11.38 -1.02 17.25
CA TYR A 92 10.32 -0.32 16.54
C TYR A 92 10.79 0.09 15.15
N THR A 93 9.85 0.03 14.22
CA THR A 93 10.06 0.36 12.82
C THR A 93 9.45 1.71 12.48
N PRO A 94 9.83 2.34 11.36
CA PRO A 94 9.12 3.49 10.83
C PRO A 94 7.61 3.22 10.63
N THR A 95 7.22 1.97 10.33
CA THR A 95 5.81 1.56 10.24
C THR A 95 5.12 1.75 11.59
N ASP A 96 5.73 1.31 12.69
CA ASP A 96 5.15 1.46 14.03
C ASP A 96 4.95 2.95 14.40
N ALA A 97 5.95 3.79 14.08
CA ALA A 97 5.86 5.23 14.29
C ALA A 97 4.70 5.87 13.49
N VAL A 98 4.51 5.48 12.22
CA VAL A 98 3.37 5.92 11.40
C VAL A 98 2.05 5.46 12.02
N MET A 99 1.95 4.20 12.43
CA MET A 99 0.74 3.62 13.01
C MET A 99 0.34 4.33 14.31
N ASP A 100 1.31 4.62 15.18
CA ASP A 100 1.06 5.36 16.41
C ASP A 100 0.64 6.81 16.15
N LEU A 101 1.24 7.49 15.18
CA LEU A 101 0.82 8.85 14.79
C LEU A 101 -0.60 8.84 14.21
N MET A 102 -0.91 7.89 13.34
CA MET A 102 -2.28 7.76 12.82
C MET A 102 -3.28 7.55 13.95
N LYS A 103 -2.96 6.68 14.91
CA LYS A 103 -3.79 6.46 16.11
C LYS A 103 -3.94 7.73 16.95
N GLN A 104 -2.84 8.44 17.24
CA GLN A 104 -2.82 9.66 18.03
C GLN A 104 -3.66 10.78 17.40
N TYR A 105 -3.67 10.86 16.07
CA TYR A 105 -4.42 11.87 15.31
C TYR A 105 -5.79 11.36 14.84
N ASN A 106 -6.23 10.18 15.28
CA ASN A 106 -7.49 9.56 14.88
C ASN A 106 -7.66 9.44 13.35
N ILE A 107 -6.55 9.23 12.63
CA ILE A 107 -6.53 8.99 11.18
C ILE A 107 -6.90 7.52 10.95
N PRO A 108 -7.91 7.23 10.11
CA PRO A 108 -8.30 5.86 9.82
C PRO A 108 -7.21 5.14 9.02
N MET A 109 -7.09 3.83 9.26
CA MET A 109 -6.24 2.98 8.43
C MET A 109 -6.73 2.96 6.97
N PRO A 110 -5.83 2.83 6.00
CA PRO A 110 -6.22 2.65 4.61
C PRO A 110 -7.05 1.37 4.47
N VAL A 111 -8.12 1.46 3.70
CA VAL A 111 -8.92 0.29 3.31
C VAL A 111 -8.53 -0.07 1.88
N PHE A 112 -8.20 -1.34 1.65
CA PHE A 112 -7.84 -1.84 0.32
C PHE A 112 -8.93 -2.76 -0.22
N ASN A 113 -9.19 -2.69 -1.52
CA ASN A 113 -10.15 -3.57 -2.18
C ASN A 113 -9.45 -4.82 -2.74
N LEU A 114 -8.83 -5.60 -1.85
CA LEU A 114 -7.99 -6.73 -2.18
C LEU A 114 -8.45 -8.01 -1.47
N ASP A 115 -8.26 -9.14 -2.12
CA ASP A 115 -8.16 -10.44 -1.46
C ASP A 115 -6.72 -10.68 -1.00
N THR A 116 -6.56 -11.38 0.13
CA THR A 116 -5.24 -11.70 0.70
C THR A 116 -5.15 -13.21 0.91
N MET A 117 -4.07 -13.81 0.44
CA MET A 117 -3.78 -15.24 0.60
C MET A 117 -2.33 -15.44 1.07
N GLY A 118 -2.13 -16.32 2.05
CA GLY A 118 -0.81 -16.85 2.39
C GLY A 118 -0.51 -18.13 1.61
N LYS A 119 0.71 -18.30 1.13
CA LYS A 119 1.14 -19.52 0.43
C LYS A 119 2.60 -19.85 0.71
N ASP A 120 2.87 -21.06 1.19
CA ASP A 120 4.24 -21.56 1.28
C ASP A 120 4.68 -22.19 -0.04
N ILE A 121 5.93 -21.95 -0.43
CA ILE A 121 6.55 -22.60 -1.59
C ILE A 121 7.86 -23.29 -1.18
N PRO A 122 8.21 -24.43 -1.82
CA PRO A 122 9.50 -25.07 -1.60
C PRO A 122 10.62 -24.23 -2.22
N VAL A 123 11.77 -24.22 -1.55
CA VAL A 123 13.03 -23.67 -2.05
C VAL A 123 14.17 -24.64 -1.73
N ASN A 124 15.36 -24.40 -2.28
CA ASN A 124 16.50 -25.23 -1.94
C ASN A 124 16.80 -25.15 -0.42
N GLY A 125 16.76 -26.29 0.26
CA GLY A 125 17.01 -26.40 1.70
C GLY A 125 15.91 -25.82 2.60
N GLY A 126 14.65 -25.73 2.14
CA GLY A 126 13.53 -25.36 3.00
C GLY A 126 12.27 -24.93 2.25
N SER A 127 11.47 -24.09 2.89
CA SER A 127 10.32 -23.40 2.30
C SER A 127 10.35 -21.92 2.67
N ILE A 128 9.67 -21.09 1.89
CA ILE A 128 9.44 -19.68 2.20
C ILE A 128 7.95 -19.36 2.10
N HIS A 129 7.52 -18.37 2.88
CA HIS A 129 6.14 -17.90 2.88
C HIS A 129 5.94 -16.75 1.90
N LEU A 130 4.82 -16.75 1.19
CA LEU A 130 4.36 -15.68 0.32
C LEU A 130 3.06 -15.09 0.86
N SER A 131 2.93 -13.76 0.81
CA SER A 131 1.64 -13.08 0.94
C SER A 131 1.22 -12.52 -0.41
N ILE A 132 0.08 -12.99 -0.92
CA ILE A 132 -0.46 -12.65 -2.24
C ILE A 132 -1.64 -11.72 -2.03
N PHE A 133 -1.60 -10.56 -2.70
CA PHE A 133 -2.65 -9.56 -2.69
C PHE A 133 -3.24 -9.44 -4.09
N THR A 134 -4.54 -9.69 -4.24
CA THR A 134 -5.23 -9.74 -5.53
C THR A 134 -6.35 -8.69 -5.57
N PRO A 135 -6.45 -7.84 -6.61
CA PRO A 135 -7.58 -6.93 -6.77
C PRO A 135 -8.92 -7.67 -6.83
N LYS A 136 -9.90 -7.21 -6.05
CA LYS A 136 -11.28 -7.76 -6.07
C LYS A 136 -12.08 -7.33 -7.29
N THR A 137 -11.63 -6.29 -7.97
CA THR A 137 -12.32 -5.67 -9.10
C THR A 137 -11.42 -5.67 -10.32
N GLY A 138 -12.03 -5.83 -11.49
CA GLY A 138 -11.35 -5.97 -12.77
C GLY A 138 -11.56 -7.37 -13.34
N ASN A 139 -11.62 -7.45 -14.66
CA ASN A 139 -11.65 -8.73 -15.36
C ASN A 139 -10.22 -8.99 -15.78
N GLY A 140 -9.60 -10.03 -15.22
CA GLY A 140 -8.24 -10.41 -15.52
C GLY A 140 -8.00 -10.69 -17.02
N PRO A 141 -6.75 -10.99 -17.40
CA PRO A 141 -5.62 -11.26 -16.52
C PRO A 141 -5.02 -9.99 -15.89
N PHE A 142 -4.64 -10.09 -14.61
CA PHE A 142 -3.94 -9.00 -13.92
C PHE A 142 -2.41 -9.10 -14.16
N PRO A 143 -1.71 -7.97 -14.28
CA PRO A 143 -0.25 -7.98 -14.19
C PRO A 143 0.18 -8.48 -12.80
N VAL A 144 1.35 -9.13 -12.74
CA VAL A 144 1.92 -9.66 -11.50
C VAL A 144 3.18 -8.88 -11.14
N ILE A 145 3.27 -8.45 -9.88
CA ILE A 145 4.45 -7.85 -9.28
C ILE A 145 4.97 -8.79 -8.20
N VAL A 146 6.25 -9.18 -8.29
CA VAL A 146 6.94 -9.87 -7.20
C VAL A 146 7.61 -8.81 -6.33
N TYR A 147 7.28 -8.79 -5.05
CA TYR A 147 7.69 -7.77 -4.11
C TYR A 147 8.67 -8.35 -3.08
N TYR A 148 9.83 -7.73 -2.96
CA TYR A 148 10.86 -8.07 -1.98
C TYR A 148 10.94 -6.95 -0.96
N HIS A 149 10.71 -7.27 0.30
CA HIS A 149 10.75 -6.28 1.37
C HIS A 149 12.18 -5.75 1.59
N GLY A 150 12.30 -4.58 2.21
CA GLY A 150 13.60 -4.02 2.60
C GLY A 150 14.14 -4.61 3.91
N GLY A 151 15.15 -3.96 4.48
CA GLY A 151 15.77 -4.36 5.76
C GLY A 151 17.16 -4.99 5.65
N GLY A 152 17.85 -4.77 4.53
CA GLY A 152 19.26 -5.16 4.36
C GLY A 152 19.50 -6.67 4.46
N PHE A 153 18.48 -7.48 4.15
CA PHE A 153 18.47 -8.94 4.32
C PHE A 153 18.63 -9.44 5.76
N VAL A 154 18.57 -8.56 6.77
CA VAL A 154 18.79 -8.90 8.19
C VAL A 154 17.57 -8.60 9.04
N ILE A 155 16.94 -7.43 8.86
CA ILE A 155 15.81 -6.97 9.68
C ILE A 155 14.51 -6.87 8.86
N ALA A 156 13.43 -6.52 9.55
CA ALA A 156 12.07 -6.46 9.02
C ALA A 156 11.56 -7.82 8.52
N ASN A 157 10.34 -7.81 7.97
CA ASN A 157 9.68 -8.98 7.40
C ASN A 157 8.52 -8.52 6.48
N ILE A 158 7.83 -9.48 5.87
CA ILE A 158 6.67 -9.25 5.01
C ILE A 158 5.53 -8.47 5.68
N ASN A 159 5.37 -8.55 7.00
CA ASN A 159 4.31 -7.85 7.71
C ASN A 159 4.63 -6.36 7.87
N VAL A 160 5.88 -6.02 8.16
CA VAL A 160 6.35 -4.62 8.25
C VAL A 160 6.11 -3.85 6.94
N TYR A 161 6.20 -4.56 5.80
CA TYR A 161 6.00 -3.99 4.46
C TYR A 161 4.62 -4.29 3.85
N ALA A 162 3.72 -4.97 4.57
CA ALA A 162 2.45 -5.43 4.00
C ALA A 162 1.59 -4.30 3.46
N GLU A 163 1.50 -3.18 4.18
CA GLU A 163 0.69 -2.02 3.78
C GLU A 163 1.21 -1.36 2.50
N GLY A 164 2.54 -1.32 2.32
CA GLY A 164 3.16 -0.86 1.07
C GLY A 164 2.85 -1.79 -0.10
N ALA A 165 2.94 -3.11 0.11
CA ALA A 165 2.61 -4.11 -0.91
C ALA A 165 1.12 -4.08 -1.29
N LYS A 166 0.21 -3.93 -0.32
CA LYS A 166 -1.23 -3.75 -0.56
C LYS A 166 -1.52 -2.46 -1.29
N THR A 167 -0.89 -1.34 -0.90
CA THR A 167 -1.05 -0.06 -1.59
C THR A 167 -0.63 -0.18 -3.06
N LEU A 168 0.47 -0.88 -3.34
CA LEU A 168 0.92 -1.13 -4.70
C LEU A 168 -0.12 -1.96 -5.48
N ALA A 169 -0.64 -3.05 -4.90
CA ALA A 169 -1.64 -3.90 -5.54
C ALA A 169 -2.93 -3.12 -5.88
N ASP A 170 -3.44 -2.36 -4.91
CA ASP A 170 -4.70 -1.61 -5.03
C ASP A 170 -4.59 -0.46 -6.02
N LYS A 171 -3.49 0.31 -5.98
CA LYS A 171 -3.31 1.49 -6.84
C LYS A 171 -2.94 1.15 -8.28
N VAL A 172 -2.22 0.05 -8.50
CA VAL A 172 -1.80 -0.39 -9.83
C VAL A 172 -2.86 -1.30 -10.47
N GLY A 173 -3.71 -1.95 -9.68
CA GLY A 173 -4.63 -2.98 -10.17
C GLY A 173 -3.87 -4.25 -10.59
N SER A 174 -2.89 -4.65 -9.80
CA SER A 174 -2.01 -5.80 -10.06
C SER A 174 -2.05 -6.80 -8.92
N ILE A 175 -1.80 -8.07 -9.22
CA ILE A 175 -1.47 -9.06 -8.18
C ILE A 175 -0.08 -8.72 -7.64
N VAL A 176 0.05 -8.58 -6.32
CA VAL A 176 1.35 -8.39 -5.66
C VAL A 176 1.66 -9.61 -4.81
N ILE A 177 2.82 -10.23 -5.05
CA ILE A 177 3.32 -11.38 -4.32
C ILE A 177 4.50 -10.92 -3.46
N SER A 178 4.25 -10.70 -2.17
CA SER A 178 5.28 -10.35 -1.18
C SER A 178 6.01 -11.60 -0.70
N VAL A 179 7.34 -11.61 -0.87
CA VAL A 179 8.18 -12.80 -0.63
C VAL A 179 8.88 -12.71 0.72
N GLY A 180 8.59 -13.66 1.61
CA GLY A 180 9.28 -13.85 2.90
C GLY A 180 10.57 -14.64 2.75
N TYR A 181 11.54 -14.07 2.04
CA TYR A 181 12.85 -14.69 1.84
C TYR A 181 13.58 -14.89 3.18
N ARG A 182 14.47 -15.91 3.24
CA ARG A 182 15.23 -16.20 4.47
C ARG A 182 16.28 -15.12 4.75
N LEU A 183 16.42 -14.78 6.03
CA LEU A 183 17.26 -13.66 6.48
C LEU A 183 18.65 -14.10 6.95
N ALA A 184 19.61 -13.20 6.79
CA ALA A 184 20.90 -13.26 7.44
C ALA A 184 20.78 -12.79 8.92
N PRO A 185 21.68 -13.24 9.81
CA PRO A 185 22.86 -14.07 9.56
C PRO A 185 22.58 -15.58 9.48
N GLU A 186 21.37 -16.04 9.81
CA GLU A 186 20.99 -17.46 9.82
C GLU A 186 21.14 -18.09 8.44
N HIS A 187 20.83 -17.31 7.40
CA HIS A 187 20.92 -17.70 6.00
C HIS A 187 21.78 -16.69 5.24
N LYS A 188 23.08 -16.96 5.19
CA LYS A 188 24.05 -16.10 4.50
C LYS A 188 23.77 -15.99 3.00
N PHE A 189 24.29 -14.93 2.39
CA PHE A 189 24.34 -14.80 0.94
C PHE A 189 24.91 -16.09 0.29
N PRO A 190 24.31 -16.61 -0.80
CA PRO A 190 23.24 -16.02 -1.62
C PRO A 190 21.81 -16.47 -1.26
N THR A 191 21.54 -17.00 -0.06
CA THR A 191 20.26 -17.66 0.24
C THR A 191 19.02 -16.82 -0.05
N ALA A 192 18.94 -15.59 0.46
CA ALA A 192 17.82 -14.68 0.19
C ALA A 192 17.61 -14.40 -1.31
N HIS A 193 18.70 -14.36 -2.09
CA HIS A 193 18.66 -14.10 -3.52
C HIS A 193 18.17 -15.32 -4.30
N ASN A 194 18.58 -16.51 -3.88
CA ASN A 194 18.08 -17.77 -4.43
C ASN A 194 16.61 -17.98 -4.10
N ASP A 195 16.18 -17.63 -2.90
CA ASP A 195 14.77 -17.63 -2.48
C ASP A 195 13.96 -16.67 -3.35
N ALA A 196 14.46 -15.44 -3.54
CA ALA A 196 13.83 -14.44 -4.39
C ALA A 196 13.68 -14.91 -5.86
N TYR A 197 14.73 -15.51 -6.42
CA TYR A 197 14.72 -16.07 -7.78
C TYR A 197 13.76 -17.27 -7.90
N SER A 198 13.74 -18.15 -6.90
CA SER A 198 12.83 -19.30 -6.86
C SER A 198 11.37 -18.85 -6.81
N ALA A 199 11.06 -17.83 -5.99
CA ALA A 199 9.74 -17.23 -5.95
C ALA A 199 9.34 -16.61 -7.30
N TYR A 200 10.24 -15.85 -7.93
CA TYR A 200 9.99 -15.28 -9.25
C TYR A 200 9.66 -16.36 -10.29
N GLY A 201 10.49 -17.40 -10.40
CA GLY A 201 10.28 -18.50 -11.35
C GLY A 201 9.00 -19.30 -11.10
N ALA A 202 8.70 -19.64 -9.83
CA ALA A 202 7.48 -20.36 -9.46
C ALA A 202 6.19 -19.58 -9.83
N ASN A 203 6.27 -18.24 -9.82
CA ASN A 203 5.16 -17.37 -10.18
C ASN A 203 5.00 -17.19 -11.69
N LEU A 204 6.08 -17.22 -12.48
CA LEU A 204 5.98 -17.25 -13.94
C LEU A 204 5.21 -18.49 -14.43
N ALA A 205 5.41 -19.65 -13.78
CA ALA A 205 4.67 -20.88 -14.10
C ALA A 205 3.18 -20.80 -13.70
N GLN A 206 2.84 -20.04 -12.64
CA GLN A 206 1.47 -19.90 -12.14
C GLN A 206 0.70 -18.73 -12.76
N ALA A 207 1.37 -17.69 -13.23
CA ALA A 207 0.75 -16.62 -14.00
C ALA A 207 0.05 -17.19 -15.24
N ASN A 208 0.65 -18.20 -15.89
CA ASN A 208 -0.03 -18.94 -16.96
C ASN A 208 -1.29 -19.67 -16.48
N LEU A 209 -1.40 -20.10 -15.22
CA LEU A 209 -2.58 -20.79 -14.72
C LEU A 209 -3.72 -19.81 -14.37
N LEU A 210 -3.38 -18.62 -13.88
CA LEU A 210 -4.32 -17.53 -13.54
C LEU A 210 -4.80 -16.74 -14.76
N ILE A 211 -4.09 -16.81 -15.89
CA ILE A 211 -4.49 -16.16 -17.15
C ILE A 211 -5.56 -16.98 -17.91
N ILE A 212 -5.75 -18.27 -17.58
CA ILE A 212 -6.62 -19.20 -18.34
C ILE A 212 -7.91 -19.56 -17.55
N SER A 213 -8.12 -19.00 -16.37
CA SER A 213 -9.34 -19.17 -15.55
C SER A 213 -10.16 -17.89 -15.49
#